data_AF-A0A817SU95-F1
#
_entry.id   AF-A0A817SU95-F1
#
_cell.length_a   1.000
_cell.length_b   1.000
_cell.length_c   1.000
_cell.angle_alpha   90.00
_cell.angle_beta   90.00
_cell.angle_gamma   90.00
#
_symmetry.space_group_name_H-M   'P 1'
#
loop_
_entity.id
_entity.type
_entity.pdbx_description
1 polymer ?
#
loop_
_entity_poly.entity_id
_entity_poly.type
_entity_poly.pdbx_seq_one_letter_code
_entity_poly.pdbx_strand_id
1 'polypeptide(L)'
;MSKAGANFGGTVGWDEQTVIGKRAPRPGELKSESAIAAAQRAGIAIDTSKKYAAGNNKQHEAAKNTAILDRETEELHHERVDKDVARVMQQARIAKEWTQADLARHINEKQQVVNEYEQSKAIPNQQLYLIIQRNTQHQSFSIEKKPMDQADDLKAFERRMIEIVSSLQPSIWRWRVILLILVLVTLVTFYALITDDSSTKSATVNTSSDNSFLSLLHSNVFCKQTYFSVSLALLVFAFLFGIHRKMFSSSIIIARFRYILADYNMSCDFDGRLILKPRPTSSYLAGSS
;
A
#
# COMPACT_ATOMS: atom_id res chain seq x y z
N MET A 1 59.71 -5.05 54.43
CA MET A 1 58.59 -4.58 55.31
C MET A 1 58.01 -3.35 54.62
N SER A 2 56.76 -3.27 54.16
CA SER A 2 55.51 -3.80 54.71
C SER A 2 54.41 -3.86 53.63
N LYS A 3 53.74 -5.01 53.56
CA LYS A 3 52.32 -5.34 53.27
C LYS A 3 51.45 -4.53 52.29
N ALA A 4 51.01 -5.25 51.25
CA ALA A 4 49.63 -5.61 50.88
C ALA A 4 48.46 -4.62 51.12
N GLY A 5 47.70 -4.36 50.05
CA GLY A 5 46.31 -3.87 50.08
C GLY A 5 45.70 -3.95 48.68
N ALA A 6 44.62 -4.73 48.55
CA ALA A 6 44.00 -5.17 47.30
C ALA A 6 43.19 -4.09 46.56
N ASN A 7 42.99 -4.28 45.25
CA ASN A 7 41.66 -4.11 44.64
C ASN A 7 41.54 -4.98 43.38
N PHE A 8 41.17 -6.25 43.58
CA PHE A 8 40.54 -7.07 42.57
C PHE A 8 39.07 -6.63 42.47
N GLY A 9 38.67 -6.07 41.34
CA GLY A 9 37.29 -5.65 41.13
C GLY A 9 37.13 -4.78 39.90
N GLY A 10 37.12 -5.39 38.72
CA GLY A 10 36.88 -4.72 37.44
C GLY A 10 36.49 -5.75 36.40
N THR A 11 35.23 -6.18 36.48
CA THR A 11 34.46 -7.00 35.54
C THR A 11 35.09 -7.19 34.16
N VAL A 12 35.47 -8.43 33.84
CA VAL A 12 35.55 -8.91 32.46
C VAL A 12 34.18 -8.68 31.81
N GLY A 13 34.09 -7.64 30.98
CA GLY A 13 32.88 -7.29 30.27
C GLY A 13 32.49 -8.42 29.33
N TRP A 14 31.31 -8.99 29.55
CA TRP A 14 30.67 -9.99 28.69
C TRP A 14 30.15 -9.40 27.36
N ASP A 15 30.66 -8.22 26.94
CA ASP A 15 30.20 -7.44 25.78
C ASP A 15 31.28 -7.27 24.69
N GLU A 16 32.37 -8.05 24.70
CA GLU A 16 33.26 -8.11 23.53
C GLU A 16 32.72 -9.12 22.51
N GLN A 17 31.57 -8.80 21.91
CA GLN A 17 31.17 -9.43 20.67
C GLN A 17 32.14 -8.95 19.58
N THR A 18 33.12 -9.78 19.24
CA THR A 18 33.96 -9.57 18.05
C THR A 18 33.06 -9.71 16.83
N VAL A 19 32.45 -8.60 16.39
CA VAL A 19 31.71 -8.54 15.13
C VAL A 19 32.74 -8.60 14.00
N ILE A 20 32.96 -9.81 13.51
CA ILE A 20 33.78 -10.10 12.33
C ILE A 20 32.97 -9.67 11.10
N GLY A 21 33.48 -8.66 10.38
CA GLY A 21 33.01 -8.29 9.04
C GLY A 21 32.57 -6.83 8.87
N LYS A 22 33.47 -5.86 9.05
CA LYS A 22 33.26 -4.54 8.43
C LYS A 22 33.57 -4.66 6.95
N ARG A 23 32.53 -4.64 6.12
CA ARG A 23 32.65 -4.60 4.66
C ARG A 23 33.51 -3.39 4.27
N ALA A 24 34.47 -3.57 3.37
CA ALA A 24 35.30 -2.47 2.90
C ALA A 24 34.40 -1.33 2.39
N PRO A 25 34.69 -0.06 2.76
CA PRO A 25 33.89 1.08 2.36
C PRO A 25 33.85 1.17 0.83
N ARG A 26 32.67 1.46 0.28
CA ARG A 26 32.51 1.59 -1.18
C ARG A 26 33.33 2.79 -1.67
N PRO A 27 33.83 2.79 -2.93
CA PRO A 27 34.62 3.89 -3.47
C PRO A 27 33.94 5.28 -3.40
N GLY A 28 32.60 5.34 -3.39
CA GLY A 28 31.86 6.60 -3.21
C GLY A 28 31.84 7.11 -1.77
N GLU A 29 31.96 6.22 -0.79
CA GLU A 29 31.98 6.54 0.64
C GLU A 29 33.34 7.09 1.08
N LEU A 30 34.43 6.59 0.45
CA LEU A 30 35.79 7.12 0.60
C LEU A 30 35.95 8.54 0.03
N LYS A 31 35.07 8.97 -0.87
CA LYS A 31 35.07 10.33 -1.46
C LYS A 31 34.21 11.33 -0.68
N SER A 32 33.54 10.90 0.39
CA SER A 32 32.73 11.78 1.22
C SER A 32 33.61 12.73 2.04
N GLU A 33 33.11 13.93 2.30
CA GLU A 33 33.85 14.96 3.07
C GLU A 33 34.22 14.46 4.47
N SER A 34 33.34 13.70 5.11
CA SER A 34 33.59 13.09 6.42
C SER A 34 34.69 12.02 6.38
N ALA A 35 34.74 11.20 5.34
CA ALA A 35 35.80 10.21 5.15
C ALA A 35 37.15 10.87 4.84
N ILE A 36 37.15 11.93 4.04
CA ILE A 36 38.36 12.72 3.74
C ILE A 36 38.89 13.39 5.01
N ALA A 37 38.01 14.04 5.79
CA ALA A 37 38.39 14.67 7.06
C ALA A 37 38.91 13.65 8.09
N ALA A 38 38.34 12.45 8.15
CA ALA A 38 38.83 11.37 8.99
C ALA A 38 40.21 10.86 8.54
N ALA A 39 40.42 10.69 7.23
CA ALA A 39 41.71 10.30 6.66
C ALA A 39 42.80 11.36 6.91
N GLN A 40 42.45 12.66 6.79
CA GLN A 40 43.34 13.77 7.11
C GLN A 40 43.78 13.76 8.59
N ARG A 41 42.84 13.55 9.52
CA ARG A 41 43.13 13.47 10.97
C ARG A 41 43.94 12.23 11.33
N ALA A 42 43.71 11.12 10.65
CA ALA A 42 44.40 9.86 10.86
C ALA A 42 45.78 9.80 10.17
N GLY A 43 46.17 10.84 9.41
CA GLY A 43 47.44 10.87 8.67
C GLY A 43 47.52 9.84 7.53
N ILE A 44 46.38 9.37 7.04
CA ILE A 44 46.30 8.42 5.93
C ILE A 44 46.54 9.18 4.62
N ALA A 45 47.34 8.62 3.71
CA ALA A 45 47.65 9.25 2.42
C ALA A 45 46.37 9.47 1.58
N ILE A 46 46.18 10.71 1.11
CA ILE A 46 45.04 11.11 0.27
C ILE A 46 45.54 11.37 -1.14
N ASP A 47 45.04 10.61 -2.10
CA ASP A 47 45.31 10.86 -3.51
C ASP A 47 44.48 12.04 -4.02
N THR A 48 45.13 12.99 -4.70
CA THR A 48 44.47 14.16 -5.29
C THR A 48 44.68 14.14 -6.78
N SER A 49 43.57 14.06 -7.53
CA SER A 49 43.59 14.11 -8.99
C SER A 49 42.86 15.36 -9.48
N LYS A 50 43.42 16.03 -10.48
CA LYS A 50 42.75 17.15 -11.15
C LYS A 50 41.54 16.60 -11.90
N LYS A 51 40.35 17.13 -11.59
CA LYS A 51 39.11 16.75 -12.29
C LYS A 51 39.22 17.13 -13.78
N TYR A 52 38.75 16.25 -14.65
CA TYR A 52 38.63 16.53 -16.08
C TYR A 52 37.76 17.80 -16.28
N ALA A 53 38.24 18.72 -17.12
CA ALA A 53 37.67 20.08 -17.32
C ALA A 53 37.72 21.04 -16.11
N ALA A 54 38.52 20.76 -15.06
CA ALA A 54 38.71 21.70 -13.95
C ALA A 54 39.37 23.01 -14.41
N GLY A 55 38.75 24.14 -14.04
CA GLY A 55 39.24 25.49 -14.36
C GLY A 55 38.69 26.10 -15.65
N ASN A 56 37.70 25.45 -16.28
CA ASN A 56 37.02 26.00 -17.45
C ASN A 56 35.54 26.33 -17.14
N ASN A 57 34.99 27.35 -17.79
CA ASN A 57 33.59 27.76 -17.64
C ASN A 57 32.80 27.41 -18.92
N LYS A 58 32.62 26.11 -19.17
CA LYS A 58 31.84 25.65 -20.32
C LYS A 58 30.36 25.63 -19.92
N GLN A 59 29.57 26.53 -20.50
CA GLN A 59 28.14 26.65 -20.19
C GLN A 59 27.26 25.59 -20.87
N HIS A 60 27.69 25.07 -22.03
CA HIS A 60 26.96 24.02 -22.74
C HIS A 60 27.77 22.72 -22.75
N GLU A 61 27.30 21.73 -22.02
CA GLU A 61 27.84 20.37 -22.08
C GLU A 61 26.95 19.46 -22.95
N ALA A 62 27.58 18.44 -23.55
CA ALA A 62 26.84 17.44 -24.31
C ALA A 62 25.92 16.66 -23.36
N ALA A 63 24.66 16.51 -23.73
CA ALA A 63 23.67 15.83 -22.89
C ALA A 63 23.95 14.32 -22.69
N LYS A 64 24.77 13.71 -23.55
CA LYS A 64 25.17 12.29 -23.51
C LYS A 64 26.69 12.14 -23.58
N ASN A 65 27.19 11.03 -23.04
CA ASN A 65 28.60 10.67 -23.11
C ASN A 65 29.02 10.42 -24.57
N THR A 66 29.85 11.30 -25.11
CA THR A 66 30.31 11.24 -26.52
C THR A 66 31.04 9.95 -26.86
N ALA A 67 31.74 9.35 -25.89
CA ALA A 67 32.44 8.06 -26.07
C ALA A 67 31.49 6.85 -26.18
N ILE A 68 30.24 6.97 -25.72
CA ILE A 68 29.22 5.93 -25.92
C ILE A 68 28.59 6.11 -27.29
N LEU A 69 28.30 7.36 -27.67
CA LEU A 69 27.76 7.71 -28.97
C LEU A 69 28.65 7.26 -30.14
N ASP A 70 29.98 7.34 -29.98
CA ASP A 70 30.96 6.92 -30.99
C ASP A 70 31.04 5.38 -31.15
N ARG A 71 30.56 4.61 -30.17
CA ARG A 71 30.53 3.14 -30.22
C ARG A 71 29.20 2.58 -30.74
N GLU A 72 28.12 3.36 -30.70
CA GLU A 72 26.78 2.95 -31.11
C GLU A 72 26.60 3.20 -32.63
N THR A 73 26.63 2.15 -33.44
CA THR A 73 26.62 2.26 -34.91
C THR A 73 25.30 1.88 -35.60
N GLU A 74 24.25 1.42 -34.88
CA GLU A 74 23.07 0.81 -35.54
C GLU A 74 21.71 1.53 -35.44
N GLU A 75 21.34 2.30 -34.41
CA GLU A 75 20.10 3.10 -34.47
C GLU A 75 20.05 4.22 -33.43
N LEU A 76 20.25 5.47 -33.87
CA LEU A 76 20.31 6.64 -32.99
C LEU A 76 18.91 7.23 -32.75
N HIS A 77 18.02 6.48 -32.08
CA HIS A 77 16.75 7.03 -31.62
C HIS A 77 16.96 7.89 -30.37
N HIS A 78 16.84 9.22 -30.52
CA HIS A 78 16.87 10.14 -29.38
C HIS A 78 15.47 10.34 -28.81
N GLU A 79 15.30 9.99 -27.54
CA GLU A 79 14.13 10.39 -26.78
C GLU A 79 14.06 11.91 -26.68
N ARG A 80 12.91 12.48 -27.06
CA ARG A 80 12.64 13.92 -27.05
C ARG A 80 11.96 14.31 -25.74
N VAL A 81 11.95 15.60 -25.46
CA VAL A 81 11.23 16.16 -24.31
C VAL A 81 9.76 15.76 -24.34
N ASP A 82 9.26 15.26 -23.21
CA ASP A 82 7.86 14.87 -23.07
C ASP A 82 6.91 16.08 -23.21
N LYS A 83 5.70 15.84 -23.72
CA LYS A 83 4.71 16.88 -24.02
C LYS A 83 4.26 17.64 -22.77
N ASP A 84 4.29 16.99 -21.62
CA ASP A 84 3.88 17.61 -20.37
C ASP A 84 4.90 18.67 -19.91
N VAL A 85 6.20 18.43 -20.13
CA VAL A 85 7.25 19.41 -19.84
C VAL A 85 7.11 20.65 -20.73
N ALA A 86 6.85 20.44 -22.02
CA ALA A 86 6.61 21.54 -22.97
C ALA A 86 5.41 22.40 -22.55
N ARG A 87 4.31 21.77 -22.11
CA ARG A 87 3.12 22.47 -21.63
C ARG A 87 3.41 23.28 -20.37
N VAL A 88 4.12 22.70 -19.41
CA VAL A 88 4.50 23.39 -18.15
C VAL A 88 5.39 24.60 -18.43
N MET A 89 6.34 24.48 -19.36
CA MET A 89 7.21 25.60 -19.77
C MET A 89 6.39 26.74 -20.40
N GLN A 90 5.46 26.42 -21.30
CA GLN A 90 4.58 27.40 -21.92
C GLN A 90 3.67 28.10 -20.88
N GLN A 91 3.10 27.33 -19.95
CA GLN A 91 2.27 27.86 -18.86
C GLN A 91 3.06 28.79 -17.94
N ALA A 92 4.28 28.41 -17.57
CA ALA A 92 5.16 29.24 -16.74
C ALA A 92 5.54 30.55 -17.45
N ARG A 93 5.74 30.51 -18.76
CA ARG A 93 5.99 31.70 -19.58
C ARG A 93 4.77 32.64 -19.59
N ILE A 94 3.57 32.11 -19.79
CA ILE A 94 2.32 32.88 -19.77
C ILE A 94 2.08 33.49 -18.39
N ALA A 95 2.28 32.73 -17.31
CA ALA A 95 2.10 33.21 -15.94
C ALA A 95 3.05 34.36 -15.58
N LYS A 96 4.26 34.34 -16.14
CA LYS A 96 5.28 35.39 -15.97
C LYS A 96 5.15 36.54 -16.97
N GLU A 97 4.16 36.49 -17.86
CA GLU A 97 3.99 37.45 -18.96
C GLU A 97 5.24 37.60 -19.85
N TRP A 98 6.08 36.57 -19.90
CA TRP A 98 7.32 36.60 -20.68
C TRP A 98 7.06 36.22 -22.13
N THR A 99 7.75 36.87 -23.06
CA THR A 99 7.83 36.35 -24.43
C THR A 99 8.86 35.21 -24.50
N GLN A 100 8.85 34.42 -25.58
CA GLN A 100 9.88 33.39 -25.76
C GLN A 100 11.29 33.99 -25.80
N ALA A 101 11.43 35.21 -26.31
CA ALA A 101 12.69 35.95 -26.35
C ALA A 101 13.14 36.38 -24.95
N ASP A 102 12.22 36.81 -24.10
CA ASP A 102 12.53 37.21 -22.71
C ASP A 102 12.93 36.00 -21.87
N LEU A 103 12.21 34.88 -22.01
CA LEU A 103 12.58 33.63 -21.37
C LEU A 103 13.98 33.18 -21.83
N ALA A 104 14.26 33.25 -23.14
CA ALA A 104 15.55 32.91 -23.72
C ALA A 104 16.69 33.78 -23.15
N ARG A 105 16.47 35.09 -23.00
CA ARG A 105 17.44 36.01 -22.37
C ARG A 105 17.68 35.67 -20.90
N HIS A 106 16.64 35.34 -20.15
CA HIS A 106 16.77 34.97 -18.73
C HIS A 106 17.48 33.64 -18.50
N ILE A 107 17.30 32.67 -19.39
CA ILE A 107 17.98 31.36 -19.30
C ILE A 107 19.33 31.33 -20.03
N ASN A 108 19.74 32.44 -20.66
CA ASN A 108 20.94 32.56 -21.51
C ASN A 108 20.99 31.51 -22.64
N GLU A 109 19.85 31.26 -23.29
CA GLU A 109 19.76 30.37 -24.45
C GLU A 109 19.21 31.10 -25.68
N LYS A 110 19.31 30.46 -26.84
CA LYS A 110 18.69 30.99 -28.07
C LYS A 110 17.18 30.80 -28.04
N GLN A 111 16.44 31.78 -28.59
CA GLN A 111 14.97 31.70 -28.72
C GLN A 111 14.50 30.47 -29.51
N GLN A 112 15.28 30.03 -30.50
CA GLN A 112 14.99 28.81 -31.27
C GLN A 112 14.95 27.56 -30.37
N VAL A 113 15.87 27.46 -29.39
CA VAL A 113 15.91 26.34 -28.44
C VAL A 113 14.63 26.34 -27.60
N VAL A 114 14.24 27.48 -27.03
CA VAL A 114 12.98 27.62 -26.28
C VAL A 114 11.78 27.15 -27.11
N ASN A 115 11.71 27.54 -28.37
CA ASN A 115 10.62 27.14 -29.26
C ASN A 115 10.63 25.62 -29.55
N GLU A 116 11.80 25.01 -29.75
CA GLU A 116 11.92 23.56 -29.95
C GLU A 116 11.54 22.76 -28.69
N TYR A 117 11.81 23.30 -27.50
CA TYR A 117 11.39 22.73 -26.22
C TYR A 117 9.87 22.85 -26.03
N GLU A 118 9.26 24.01 -26.32
CA GLU A 118 7.80 24.19 -26.29
C GLU A 118 7.07 23.31 -27.34
N GLN A 119 7.76 22.88 -28.39
CA GLN A 119 7.23 21.98 -29.43
C GLN A 119 7.54 20.48 -29.19
N SER A 120 8.18 20.10 -28.08
CA SER A 120 8.62 18.72 -27.80
C SER A 120 9.56 18.12 -28.87
N LYS A 121 10.32 18.95 -29.58
CA LYS A 121 11.28 18.53 -30.61
C LYS A 121 12.72 18.44 -30.10
N ALA A 122 13.02 19.13 -29.00
CA ALA A 122 14.35 19.21 -28.44
C ALA A 122 14.79 17.93 -27.71
N ILE A 123 16.11 17.72 -27.64
CA ILE A 123 16.75 16.68 -26.83
C ILE A 123 16.90 17.21 -25.40
N PRO A 124 16.41 16.50 -24.37
CA PRO A 124 16.49 16.96 -22.99
C PRO A 124 17.94 17.19 -22.54
N ASN A 125 18.26 18.41 -22.08
CA ASN A 125 19.48 18.70 -21.35
C ASN A 125 19.13 18.98 -19.88
N GLN A 126 19.74 18.19 -18.97
CA GLN A 126 19.50 18.28 -17.53
C GLN A 126 19.84 19.66 -16.94
N GLN A 127 20.85 20.35 -17.47
CA GLN A 127 21.23 21.68 -17.00
C GLN A 127 20.15 22.72 -17.34
N LEU A 128 19.59 22.62 -18.54
CA LEU A 128 18.54 23.53 -19.00
C LEU A 128 17.24 23.33 -18.23
N TYR A 129 16.87 22.08 -17.90
CA TYR A 129 15.72 21.79 -17.04
C TYR A 129 15.84 22.46 -15.67
N LEU A 130 17.03 22.38 -15.04
CA LEU A 130 17.26 22.99 -13.73
C LEU A 130 17.24 24.53 -13.77
N ILE A 131 17.75 25.13 -14.84
CA ILE A 131 17.73 26.59 -15.04
C ILE A 131 16.31 27.08 -15.32
N ILE A 132 15.57 26.38 -16.18
CA ILE A 132 14.14 26.67 -16.45
C ILE A 132 13.34 26.50 -15.16
N GLN A 133 13.52 25.40 -14.43
CA GLN A 133 12.85 25.17 -13.16
C GLN A 133 13.12 26.32 -12.20
N ARG A 134 14.38 26.70 -11.93
CA ARG A 134 14.68 27.82 -11.02
C ARG A 134 14.07 29.15 -11.45
N ASN A 135 14.12 29.47 -12.75
CA ASN A 135 13.57 30.72 -13.27
C ASN A 135 12.04 30.72 -13.30
N THR A 136 11.38 29.56 -13.39
CA THR A 136 9.92 29.43 -13.43
C THR A 136 9.30 29.25 -12.03
N GLN A 137 10.02 28.66 -11.07
CA GLN A 137 9.55 28.35 -9.71
C GLN A 137 9.27 29.56 -8.81
N HIS A 138 9.75 30.76 -9.15
CA HIS A 138 9.47 31.97 -8.35
C HIS A 138 8.03 32.48 -8.46
N GLN A 139 7.26 32.01 -9.45
CA GLN A 139 5.82 32.06 -9.35
C GLN A 139 5.41 30.67 -8.89
N SER A 140 5.08 30.56 -7.61
CA SER A 140 4.04 29.65 -7.16
C SER A 140 2.76 30.04 -7.90
N PHE A 141 2.71 29.72 -9.20
CA PHE A 141 1.47 29.41 -9.84
C PHE A 141 0.94 28.30 -8.96
N SER A 142 -0.09 28.63 -8.19
CA SER A 142 -1.15 27.69 -7.91
C SER A 142 -1.57 27.12 -9.26
N ILE A 143 -0.80 26.16 -9.77
CA ILE A 143 -1.41 24.91 -10.14
C ILE A 143 -2.12 24.59 -8.83
N GLU A 144 -3.39 25.01 -8.71
CA GLU A 144 -4.38 24.09 -8.23
C GLU A 144 -4.01 22.85 -9.03
N LYS A 145 -3.16 21.99 -8.44
CA LYS A 145 -3.11 20.60 -8.80
C LYS A 145 -4.57 20.32 -8.63
N LYS A 146 -5.33 20.29 -9.74
CA LYS A 146 -6.62 19.66 -9.75
C LYS A 146 -6.34 18.42 -8.91
N PRO A 147 -7.01 18.23 -7.77
CA PRO A 147 -6.69 17.13 -6.87
C PRO A 147 -7.01 15.86 -7.65
N MET A 148 -6.09 15.49 -8.54
CA MET A 148 -6.22 14.54 -9.61
C MET A 148 -5.13 13.54 -9.25
N ASP A 149 -3.87 13.96 -9.04
CA ASP A 149 -2.89 13.05 -8.41
C ASP A 149 -3.34 12.52 -7.04
N GLN A 150 -3.72 13.38 -6.09
CA GLN A 150 -4.10 12.92 -4.74
C GLN A 150 -5.49 12.27 -4.69
N ALA A 151 -6.47 12.75 -5.45
CA ALA A 151 -7.79 12.13 -5.43
C ALA A 151 -7.83 10.86 -6.28
N ASP A 152 -7.02 10.74 -7.35
CA ASP A 152 -6.89 9.52 -8.14
C ASP A 152 -6.16 8.44 -7.34
N ASP A 153 -5.15 8.80 -6.55
CA ASP A 153 -4.46 7.86 -5.65
C ASP A 153 -5.41 7.39 -4.53
N LEU A 154 -6.20 8.31 -3.96
CA LEU A 154 -7.24 7.98 -2.99
C LEU A 154 -8.33 7.07 -3.57
N LYS A 155 -8.70 7.30 -4.84
CA LYS A 155 -9.68 6.51 -5.58
C LYS A 155 -9.11 5.16 -6.02
N ALA A 156 -7.81 5.08 -6.30
CA ALA A 156 -7.09 3.83 -6.54
C ALA A 156 -7.04 2.99 -5.26
N PHE A 157 -6.76 3.63 -4.12
CA PHE A 157 -6.84 3.01 -2.81
C PHE A 157 -8.26 2.51 -2.49
N GLU A 158 -9.28 3.33 -2.71
CA GLU A 158 -10.69 2.94 -2.54
C GLU A 158 -11.05 1.72 -3.41
N ARG A 159 -10.65 1.72 -4.68
CA ARG A 159 -10.84 0.56 -5.59
C ARG A 159 -10.20 -0.71 -5.04
N ARG A 160 -8.98 -0.62 -4.51
CA ARG A 160 -8.30 -1.77 -3.87
C ARG A 160 -9.01 -2.25 -2.62
N MET A 161 -9.51 -1.35 -1.78
CA MET A 161 -10.30 -1.73 -0.60
C MET A 161 -11.60 -2.43 -0.98
N ILE A 162 -12.33 -1.89 -1.97
CA ILE A 162 -13.57 -2.49 -2.47
C ILE A 162 -13.29 -3.87 -3.09
N GLU A 163 -12.21 -4.04 -3.86
CA GLU A 163 -11.79 -5.34 -4.40
C GLU A 163 -11.57 -6.37 -3.28
N ILE A 164 -10.84 -5.99 -2.22
CA ILE A 164 -10.61 -6.86 -1.07
C ILE A 164 -11.94 -7.20 -0.39
N VAL A 165 -12.75 -6.21 -0.03
CA VAL A 165 -14.03 -6.44 0.67
C VAL A 165 -14.99 -7.29 -0.18
N SER A 166 -15.09 -7.00 -1.48
CA SER A 166 -15.94 -7.74 -2.42
C SER A 166 -15.45 -9.16 -2.66
N SER A 167 -14.14 -9.44 -2.59
CA SER A 167 -13.62 -10.81 -2.67
C SER A 167 -13.98 -11.66 -1.43
N LEU A 168 -14.16 -11.03 -0.26
CA LEU A 168 -14.59 -11.71 0.96
C LEU A 168 -16.10 -11.96 1.01
N GLN A 169 -16.91 -11.09 0.40
CA GLN A 169 -18.38 -11.13 0.44
C GLN A 169 -19.02 -12.43 -0.13
N PRO A 170 -18.61 -13.00 -1.29
CA PRO A 170 -19.19 -14.24 -1.82
C PRO A 170 -18.83 -15.46 -0.97
N SER A 171 -17.64 -15.47 -0.33
CA SER A 171 -17.27 -16.51 0.63
C SER A 171 -18.24 -16.50 1.83
N ILE A 172 -18.60 -15.32 2.33
CA ILE A 172 -19.51 -15.15 3.48
C ILE A 172 -20.96 -15.48 3.09
N TRP A 173 -21.41 -15.05 1.91
CA TRP A 173 -22.76 -15.33 1.44
C TRP A 173 -23.02 -16.84 1.33
N ARG A 174 -22.02 -17.61 0.88
CA ARG A 174 -22.06 -19.09 0.89
C ARG A 174 -22.29 -19.64 2.30
N TRP A 175 -21.54 -19.18 3.30
CA TRP A 175 -21.69 -19.64 4.69
C TRP A 175 -23.04 -19.24 5.31
N ARG A 176 -23.56 -18.05 4.98
CA ARG A 176 -24.89 -17.61 5.43
C ARG A 176 -26.02 -18.43 4.81
N VAL A 177 -25.92 -18.73 3.51
CA VAL A 177 -26.89 -19.58 2.81
C VAL A 177 -26.85 -21.01 3.34
N ILE A 178 -25.66 -21.58 3.58
CA ILE A 178 -25.51 -22.90 4.20
C ILE A 178 -26.17 -22.94 5.59
N LEU A 179 -25.97 -21.91 6.41
CA LEU A 179 -26.60 -21.82 7.73
C LEU A 179 -28.13 -21.71 7.62
N LEU A 180 -28.63 -20.86 6.73
CA LEU A 180 -30.07 -20.69 6.50
C LEU A 180 -30.70 -22.01 6.04
N ILE A 181 -30.06 -22.74 5.14
CA ILE A 181 -30.50 -24.08 4.70
C ILE A 181 -30.50 -25.06 5.87
N LEU A 182 -29.44 -25.08 6.69
CA LEU A 182 -29.36 -25.95 7.87
C LEU A 182 -30.52 -25.69 8.85
N VAL A 183 -30.84 -24.41 9.08
CA VAL A 183 -31.97 -24.00 9.91
C VAL A 183 -33.30 -24.41 9.28
N LEU A 184 -33.51 -24.19 7.99
CA LEU A 184 -34.74 -24.61 7.30
C LEU A 184 -34.93 -26.14 7.36
N VAL A 185 -33.87 -26.92 7.17
CA VAL A 185 -33.91 -28.38 7.30
C VAL A 185 -34.31 -28.78 8.72
N THR A 186 -33.80 -28.09 9.74
CA THR A 186 -34.21 -28.34 11.14
C THR A 186 -35.68 -28.00 11.39
N LEU A 187 -36.18 -26.90 10.80
CA LEU A 187 -37.59 -26.49 10.93
C LEU A 187 -38.55 -27.43 10.20
N VAL A 188 -38.18 -27.90 9.01
CA VAL A 188 -38.98 -28.89 8.25
C VAL A 188 -39.02 -30.22 8.99
N THR A 189 -37.88 -30.67 9.52
CA THR A 189 -37.80 -31.90 10.33
C THR A 189 -38.64 -31.79 11.60
N PHE A 190 -38.61 -30.63 12.26
CA PHE A 190 -39.41 -30.34 13.45
C PHE A 190 -40.91 -30.26 13.15
N TYR A 191 -41.30 -29.60 12.05
CA TYR A 191 -42.68 -29.53 11.61
C TYR A 191 -43.24 -30.92 11.27
N ALA A 192 -42.49 -31.72 10.50
CA ALA A 192 -42.85 -33.09 10.16
C ALA A 192 -43.04 -33.96 11.42
N LEU A 193 -42.22 -33.77 12.46
CA LEU A 193 -42.37 -34.47 13.74
C LEU A 193 -43.69 -34.11 14.45
N ILE A 194 -44.14 -32.85 14.39
CA ILE A 194 -45.38 -32.39 15.05
C ILE A 194 -46.64 -32.82 14.29
N THR A 195 -46.65 -32.76 12.97
CA THR A 195 -47.82 -33.18 12.15
C THR A 195 -48.06 -34.68 12.14
N ASP A 196 -47.03 -35.49 12.37
CA ASP A 196 -47.18 -36.95 12.43
C ASP A 196 -47.71 -37.40 13.81
N ASP A 197 -47.40 -36.69 14.89
CA ASP A 197 -47.99 -36.92 16.23
C ASP A 197 -49.52 -36.69 16.24
N SER A 198 -50.01 -35.79 15.37
CA SER A 198 -51.45 -35.55 15.18
C SER A 198 -52.13 -36.55 14.25
N SER A 199 -51.37 -37.31 13.44
CA SER A 199 -51.89 -38.30 12.48
C SER A 199 -51.90 -39.74 13.03
N THR A 200 -51.15 -40.02 14.09
CA THR A 200 -51.07 -41.37 14.70
C THR A 200 -52.29 -41.75 15.55
N LYS A 201 -53.22 -40.83 15.80
CA LYS A 201 -54.46 -41.11 16.55
C LYS A 201 -55.56 -41.78 15.71
N SER A 202 -55.35 -42.00 14.41
CA SER A 202 -56.38 -42.53 13.48
C SER A 202 -56.02 -43.82 12.74
N ALA A 203 -54.94 -44.51 13.10
CA ALA A 203 -54.56 -45.81 12.51
C ALA A 203 -54.50 -46.93 13.56
N THR A 204 -55.52 -47.01 14.41
CA THR A 204 -55.90 -48.29 15.04
C THR A 204 -57.15 -48.74 14.31
N VAL A 205 -57.29 -50.05 14.04
CA VAL A 205 -58.39 -50.70 13.30
C VAL A 205 -58.05 -50.94 11.81
N ASN A 206 -57.28 -52.00 11.53
CA ASN A 206 -57.70 -53.14 10.70
C ASN A 206 -56.54 -54.16 10.45
N THR A 207 -56.58 -55.21 11.26
CA THR A 207 -56.44 -56.65 10.90
C THR A 207 -55.10 -57.29 10.47
N SER A 208 -54.76 -58.31 11.27
CA SER A 208 -54.09 -59.61 11.01
C SER A 208 -52.61 -59.73 10.64
N SER A 209 -51.89 -60.35 11.58
CA SER A 209 -50.90 -61.43 11.39
C SER A 209 -49.97 -61.31 10.18
N ASP A 210 -48.82 -60.67 10.37
CA ASP A 210 -47.54 -61.37 10.51
C ASP A 210 -46.39 -60.35 10.61
N ASN A 211 -45.55 -60.53 11.64
CA ASN A 211 -44.17 -60.07 11.71
C ASN A 211 -43.85 -58.59 11.45
N SER A 212 -44.55 -57.60 12.03
CA SER A 212 -44.20 -56.20 11.72
C SER A 212 -44.40 -55.16 12.83
N PHE A 213 -44.59 -55.52 14.09
CA PHE A 213 -44.75 -54.50 15.15
C PHE A 213 -43.41 -53.88 15.56
N LEU A 214 -42.38 -54.71 15.78
CA LEU A 214 -41.02 -54.26 16.04
C LEU A 214 -40.34 -53.66 14.79
N SER A 215 -40.70 -54.07 13.58
CA SER A 215 -40.13 -53.51 12.34
C SER A 215 -40.73 -52.14 11.97
N LEU A 216 -42.04 -51.91 12.19
CA LEU A 216 -42.67 -50.58 12.04
C LEU A 216 -42.26 -49.60 13.14
N LEU A 217 -42.09 -50.07 14.37
CA LEU A 217 -41.58 -49.24 15.48
C LEU A 217 -40.10 -48.88 15.28
N HIS A 218 -39.24 -49.80 14.83
CA HIS A 218 -37.85 -49.45 14.51
C HIS A 218 -37.76 -48.52 13.29
N SER A 219 -38.45 -48.82 12.19
CA SER A 219 -38.29 -48.05 10.95
C SER A 219 -38.87 -46.63 11.01
N ASN A 220 -39.96 -46.39 11.75
CA ASN A 220 -40.58 -45.06 11.81
C ASN A 220 -40.11 -44.21 13.00
N VAL A 221 -39.78 -44.81 14.15
CA VAL A 221 -39.37 -44.05 15.36
C VAL A 221 -37.86 -43.81 15.38
N PHE A 222 -37.02 -44.80 15.05
CA PHE A 222 -35.57 -44.58 14.98
C PHE A 222 -35.19 -43.64 13.85
N CYS A 223 -35.83 -43.72 12.68
CA CYS A 223 -35.56 -42.76 11.60
C CYS A 223 -35.86 -41.32 12.04
N LYS A 224 -37.02 -41.06 12.65
CA LYS A 224 -37.42 -39.71 13.11
C LYS A 224 -36.53 -39.16 14.22
N GLN A 225 -36.17 -39.97 15.22
CA GLN A 225 -35.26 -39.58 16.30
C GLN A 225 -33.83 -39.34 15.77
N THR A 226 -33.40 -40.15 14.80
CA THR A 226 -32.07 -40.04 14.18
C THR A 226 -31.97 -38.77 13.32
N TYR A 227 -32.99 -38.39 12.56
CA TYR A 227 -32.98 -37.14 11.78
C TYR A 227 -32.93 -35.89 12.69
N PHE A 228 -33.67 -35.88 13.81
CA PHE A 228 -33.60 -34.79 14.78
C PHE A 228 -32.23 -34.71 15.46
N SER A 229 -31.70 -35.86 15.92
CA SER A 229 -30.40 -35.94 16.57
C SER A 229 -29.25 -35.56 15.62
N VAL A 230 -29.30 -35.97 14.34
CA VAL A 230 -28.31 -35.62 13.33
C VAL A 230 -28.36 -34.12 12.98
N SER A 231 -29.57 -33.54 12.91
CA SER A 231 -29.74 -32.10 12.65
C SER A 231 -29.23 -31.23 13.80
N LEU A 232 -29.51 -31.64 15.05
CA LEU A 232 -28.98 -30.99 16.25
C LEU A 232 -27.46 -31.15 16.36
N ALA A 233 -26.94 -32.34 16.08
CA ALA A 233 -25.50 -32.61 16.06
C ALA A 233 -24.78 -31.80 14.96
N LEU A 234 -25.37 -31.62 13.77
CA LEU A 234 -24.83 -30.78 12.70
C LEU A 234 -24.84 -29.29 13.07
N LEU A 235 -25.87 -28.81 13.78
CA LEU A 235 -25.91 -27.45 14.34
C LEU A 235 -24.80 -27.22 15.37
N VAL A 236 -24.61 -28.18 16.29
CA VAL A 236 -23.55 -28.12 17.30
C VAL A 236 -22.17 -28.23 16.64
N PHE A 237 -22.01 -29.09 15.65
CA PHE A 237 -20.77 -29.23 14.89
C PHE A 237 -20.44 -27.96 14.10
N ALA A 238 -21.45 -27.33 13.46
CA ALA A 238 -21.32 -26.02 12.82
C ALA A 238 -20.87 -24.91 13.80
N PHE A 239 -21.40 -24.95 15.03
CA PHE A 239 -21.02 -24.04 16.10
C PHE A 239 -19.57 -24.28 16.56
N LEU A 240 -19.17 -25.53 16.76
CA LEU A 240 -17.83 -25.94 17.21
C LEU A 240 -16.75 -25.75 16.14
N PHE A 241 -17.06 -25.99 14.86
CA PHE A 241 -16.15 -25.74 13.73
C PHE A 241 -15.96 -24.25 13.41
N GLY A 242 -16.57 -23.35 14.21
CA GLY A 242 -16.30 -21.93 14.13
C GLY A 242 -16.86 -21.28 12.87
N ILE A 243 -17.96 -21.80 12.32
CA ILE A 243 -18.69 -21.16 11.21
C ILE A 243 -19.07 -19.73 11.59
N HIS A 244 -19.34 -19.47 12.88
CA HIS A 244 -19.53 -18.12 13.40
C HIS A 244 -18.33 -17.21 13.10
N ARG A 245 -17.08 -17.65 13.30
CA ARG A 245 -15.89 -16.83 12.98
C ARG A 245 -15.78 -16.52 11.50
N LYS A 246 -16.18 -17.45 10.62
CA LYS A 246 -16.18 -17.24 9.16
C LYS A 246 -17.27 -16.28 8.68
N MET A 247 -18.36 -16.12 9.43
CA MET A 247 -19.47 -15.20 9.11
C MET A 247 -19.18 -13.73 9.42
N PHE A 248 -18.26 -13.45 10.35
CA PHE A 248 -17.89 -12.09 10.80
C PHE A 248 -16.52 -11.61 10.29
N SER A 249 -15.89 -12.36 9.39
CA SER A 249 -14.56 -12.01 8.84
C SER A 249 -14.53 -10.66 8.11
N SER A 250 -15.60 -10.26 7.41
CA SER A 250 -15.64 -8.93 6.78
C SER A 250 -15.72 -7.81 7.83
N SER A 251 -16.59 -7.96 8.83
CA SER A 251 -16.75 -6.95 9.88
C SER A 251 -15.49 -6.73 10.71
N ILE A 252 -14.72 -7.78 10.99
CA ILE A 252 -13.46 -7.66 11.76
C ILE A 252 -12.36 -6.98 10.92
N ILE A 253 -12.28 -7.27 9.63
CA ILE A 253 -11.28 -6.68 8.72
C ILE A 253 -11.60 -5.20 8.47
N ILE A 254 -12.86 -4.86 8.22
CA ILE A 254 -13.32 -3.47 8.07
C ILE A 254 -13.09 -2.68 9.36
N ALA A 255 -13.31 -3.27 10.53
CA ALA A 255 -13.00 -2.61 11.81
C ALA A 255 -11.51 -2.30 11.95
N ARG A 256 -10.61 -3.19 11.50
CA ARG A 256 -9.16 -2.94 11.47
C ARG A 256 -8.76 -1.85 10.49
N PHE A 257 -9.37 -1.83 9.30
CA PHE A 257 -9.17 -0.73 8.35
C PHE A 257 -9.64 0.61 8.93
N ARG A 258 -10.80 0.65 9.59
CA ARG A 258 -11.29 1.87 10.27
C ARG A 258 -10.34 2.35 11.36
N TYR A 259 -9.72 1.45 12.11
CA TYR A 259 -8.72 1.80 13.12
C TYR A 259 -7.51 2.49 12.49
N ILE A 260 -6.95 1.92 11.41
CA ILE A 260 -5.79 2.49 10.70
C ILE A 260 -6.17 3.81 9.99
N LEU A 261 -7.35 3.88 9.39
CA LEU A 261 -7.82 5.07 8.68
C LEU A 261 -8.12 6.24 9.63
N ALA A 262 -8.44 5.97 10.89
CA ALA A 262 -8.73 7.01 11.88
C ALA A 262 -7.54 7.96 12.09
N ASP A 263 -6.30 7.44 12.05
CA ASP A 263 -5.07 8.23 12.17
C ASP A 263 -4.93 9.28 11.06
N TYR A 264 -5.57 9.04 9.91
CA TYR A 264 -5.56 9.91 8.75
C TYR A 264 -6.80 10.82 8.65
N ASN A 265 -7.66 10.88 9.68
CA ASN A 265 -8.99 11.49 9.63
C ASN A 265 -9.87 10.89 8.51
N MET A 266 -9.76 9.58 8.31
CA MET A 266 -10.50 8.84 7.29
C MET A 266 -11.31 7.73 7.94
N SER A 267 -12.32 7.25 7.25
CA SER A 267 -13.12 6.09 7.64
C SER A 267 -13.61 5.36 6.39
N CYS A 268 -14.14 4.15 6.52
CA CYS A 268 -14.68 3.42 5.39
C CYS A 268 -16.04 2.78 5.73
N ASP A 269 -16.88 2.60 4.72
CA ASP A 269 -18.18 1.93 4.86
C ASP A 269 -18.04 0.40 4.85
N PHE A 270 -19.12 -0.32 5.14
CA PHE A 270 -19.15 -1.78 5.12
C PHE A 270 -18.93 -2.37 3.72
N ASP A 271 -19.16 -1.58 2.68
CA ASP A 271 -18.89 -1.92 1.28
C ASP A 271 -17.44 -1.61 0.85
N GLY A 272 -16.61 -1.05 1.74
CA GLY A 272 -15.22 -0.67 1.45
C GLY A 272 -15.05 0.72 0.83
N ARG A 273 -16.12 1.50 0.67
CA ARG A 273 -16.06 2.90 0.22
C ARG A 273 -15.36 3.78 1.24
N LEU A 274 -14.58 4.76 0.77
CA LEU A 274 -13.80 5.63 1.63
C LEU A 274 -14.55 6.92 1.97
N ILE A 275 -14.51 7.32 3.23
CA ILE A 275 -15.18 8.49 3.80
C ILE A 275 -14.13 9.38 4.44
N LEU A 276 -13.98 10.59 3.91
CA LEU A 276 -13.08 11.62 4.45
C LEU A 276 -13.79 12.36 5.60
N LYS A 277 -13.13 12.49 6.76
CA LYS A 277 -13.62 13.34 7.85
C LYS A 277 -12.97 14.72 7.74
N PRO A 278 -13.70 15.81 8.08
CA PRO A 278 -13.12 17.14 8.09
C PRO A 278 -11.94 17.20 9.08
N ARG A 279 -10.90 17.95 8.72
CA ARG A 279 -9.75 18.19 9.61
C ARG A 279 -10.27 18.84 10.89
N PRO A 280 -9.87 18.39 12.09
CA PRO A 280 -10.26 19.06 13.32
C PRO A 280 -9.72 20.49 13.29
N THR A 281 -10.64 21.47 13.23
CA THR A 281 -10.30 22.88 13.40
C THR A 281 -9.76 23.05 14.80
N SER A 282 -8.49 23.43 14.93
CA SER A 282 -7.87 23.76 16.22
C SER A 282 -8.60 24.97 16.81
N SER A 283 -9.60 24.73 17.65
CA SER A 283 -10.33 25.75 18.41
C SER A 283 -9.59 26.17 19.69
N TYR A 284 -8.36 25.71 19.90
CA TYR A 284 -7.57 25.96 21.12
C TYR A 284 -6.85 27.32 21.18
N LEU A 285 -7.01 28.20 20.19
CA LEU A 285 -6.39 29.54 20.20
C LEU A 285 -7.38 30.71 20.25
N ALA A 286 -8.67 30.47 20.48
CA ALA A 286 -9.70 31.52 20.54
C ALA A 286 -10.31 31.66 21.95
N GLY A 287 -9.47 31.64 22.99
CA GLY A 287 -9.92 31.68 24.37
C GLY A 287 -8.85 32.13 25.37
N SER A 288 -8.09 33.17 25.03
CA SER A 288 -7.35 33.96 26.03
C SER A 288 -7.06 35.36 25.49
N SER A 289 -8.07 36.21 25.54
CA SER A 289 -7.94 37.68 25.51
C SER A 289 -8.88 38.24 26.56
#